data_AF-A0A840INJ8-F1
#
_entry.id   AF-A0A840INJ8-F1
#
_cell.length_a   1.000
_cell.length_b   1.000
_cell.length_c   1.000
_cell.angle_alpha   90.00
_cell.angle_beta   90.00
_cell.angle_gamma   90.00
#
_symmetry.space_group_name_H-M   'P 1'
#
loop_
_entity.id
_entity.type
_entity.pdbx_description
1 polymer ?
#
loop_
_entity_poly.entity_id
_entity_poly.type
_entity_poly.pdbx_seq_one_letter_code
_entity_poly.pdbx_strand_id
1 'polypeptide(L)'
;MSSTDDRRPFAATRQRVRDELRERILTGRLRPGDRLVERELAEDLGVSRVPVREAIRSLEAEGFLVVQSPRRVVVRQLARVDVEELFDVREALESLAAGLAAERAGKPQLRRLERLLAEAARATQRGDGARIATLNSRLHDEIVTIAGNGLLSTVLQPLEGRLRWLTSQNEHWSDLLGEHRRLVEAIASGDAARARELAAEHVRVNRAVTLRALFGADGEDERPAG
;
A
#
# COMPACT_ATOMS: atom_id res chain seq x y z
N MET A 1 -22.54 -17.75 31.04
CA MET A 1 -23.20 -18.07 29.75
C MET A 1 -24.12 -16.90 29.42
N SER A 2 -24.08 -16.17 28.31
CA SER A 2 -23.15 -16.00 27.19
C SER A 2 -23.56 -14.62 26.60
N SER A 3 -22.67 -13.61 26.63
CA SER A 3 -22.93 -12.29 26.05
C SER A 3 -21.89 -12.05 24.95
N THR A 4 -22.14 -12.68 23.80
CA THR A 4 -21.24 -12.64 22.63
C THR A 4 -22.07 -12.73 21.35
N ASP A 5 -22.82 -11.69 20.97
CA ASP A 5 -23.18 -11.49 19.55
C ASP A 5 -23.69 -10.08 19.15
N ASP A 6 -23.16 -9.00 19.72
CA ASP A 6 -23.51 -7.62 19.27
C ASP A 6 -22.33 -6.86 18.64
N ARG A 7 -21.13 -7.46 18.65
CA ARG A 7 -19.91 -6.83 18.10
C ARG A 7 -19.70 -7.10 16.60
N ARG A 8 -20.29 -8.16 16.04
CA ARG A 8 -20.13 -8.53 14.62
C ARG A 8 -20.80 -7.55 13.64
N PRO A 9 -22.03 -7.04 13.88
CA PRO A 9 -22.68 -6.10 12.97
C PRO A 9 -21.93 -4.75 12.92
N PHE A 10 -21.42 -4.30 14.08
CA PHE A 10 -20.71 -3.03 14.20
C PHE A 10 -19.35 -3.05 13.50
N ALA A 11 -18.56 -4.12 13.70
CA ALA A 11 -17.26 -4.27 13.03
C ALA A 11 -17.41 -4.36 11.50
N ALA A 12 -18.42 -5.08 11.01
CA ALA A 12 -18.75 -5.14 9.59
C ALA A 12 -19.20 -3.78 9.04
N THR A 13 -20.00 -3.03 9.80
CA THR A 13 -20.44 -1.67 9.39
C THR A 13 -19.28 -0.69 9.33
N ARG A 14 -18.39 -0.69 10.33
CA ARG A 14 -17.17 0.13 10.34
C ARG A 14 -16.29 -0.18 9.13
N GLN A 15 -16.07 -1.48 8.88
CA GLN A 15 -15.29 -1.96 7.74
C GLN A 15 -15.88 -1.47 6.41
N ARG A 16 -17.20 -1.62 6.24
CA ARG A 16 -17.93 -1.13 5.06
C ARG A 16 -17.77 0.38 4.86
N VAL A 17 -17.94 1.17 5.93
CA VAL A 17 -17.79 2.64 5.88
C VAL A 17 -16.37 3.03 5.51
N ARG A 18 -15.37 2.38 6.10
CA ARG A 18 -13.96 2.62 5.78
C ARG A 18 -13.64 2.30 4.32
N ASP A 19 -14.08 1.14 3.84
CA ASP A 19 -13.79 0.71 2.48
C ASP A 19 -14.50 1.60 1.44
N GLU A 20 -15.73 2.05 1.72
CA GLU A 20 -16.44 3.03 0.89
C GLU A 20 -15.75 4.40 0.86
N LEU A 21 -15.33 4.93 2.03
CA LEU A 21 -14.60 6.19 2.08
C LEU A 21 -13.24 6.08 1.36
N ARG A 22 -12.56 4.94 1.50
CA ARG A 22 -11.33 4.67 0.74
C ARG A 22 -11.62 4.71 -0.75
N GLU A 23 -12.63 4.00 -1.23
CA GLU A 23 -13.00 3.97 -2.65
C GLU A 23 -13.32 5.37 -3.19
N ARG A 24 -14.02 6.21 -2.42
CA ARG A 24 -14.29 7.60 -2.82
C ARG A 24 -13.01 8.43 -2.97
N ILE A 25 -12.00 8.21 -2.11
CA ILE A 25 -10.69 8.87 -2.24
C ILE A 25 -9.96 8.34 -3.47
N LEU A 26 -9.95 7.02 -3.67
CA LEU A 26 -9.28 6.36 -4.80
C LEU A 26 -9.87 6.78 -6.15
N THR A 27 -11.19 6.96 -6.22
CA THR A 27 -11.91 7.38 -7.44
C THR A 27 -12.00 8.90 -7.63
N GLY A 28 -11.44 9.68 -6.71
CA GLY A 28 -11.47 11.15 -6.76
C GLY A 28 -12.83 11.78 -6.44
N ARG A 29 -13.82 11.00 -5.97
CA ARG A 29 -15.09 11.54 -5.44
C ARG A 29 -14.86 12.34 -4.16
N LEU A 30 -13.88 11.95 -3.36
CA LEU A 30 -13.27 12.76 -2.31
C LEU A 30 -11.90 13.17 -2.79
N ARG A 31 -11.71 14.45 -3.12
CA ARG A 31 -10.50 14.98 -3.72
C ARG A 31 -9.48 15.36 -2.65
N PRO A 32 -8.18 15.38 -2.99
CA PRO A 32 -7.15 15.93 -2.11
C PRO A 32 -7.52 17.32 -1.57
N GLY A 33 -7.55 17.46 -0.25
CA GLY A 33 -7.94 18.69 0.46
C GLY A 33 -9.42 18.78 0.85
N ASP A 34 -10.30 17.91 0.34
CA ASP A 34 -11.71 17.88 0.72
C ASP A 34 -11.85 17.55 2.22
N ARG A 35 -12.76 18.25 2.90
CA ARG A 35 -13.02 18.07 4.33
C ARG A 35 -14.00 16.93 4.58
N LEU A 36 -13.68 16.06 5.52
CA LEU A 36 -14.60 15.02 5.98
C LEU A 36 -15.39 15.53 7.19
N VAL A 37 -16.70 15.59 7.05
CA VAL A 37 -17.63 15.97 8.13
C VAL A 37 -18.38 14.73 8.60
N GLU A 38 -18.09 14.28 9.82
CA GLU A 38 -18.67 13.03 10.39
C GLU A 38 -20.20 12.95 10.25
N ARG A 39 -20.89 14.08 10.47
CA ARG A 39 -22.34 14.14 10.40
C ARG A 39 -22.86 13.89 8.97
N GLU A 40 -22.29 14.58 8.00
CA GLU A 40 -22.71 14.50 6.59
C GLU A 40 -22.43 13.10 6.04
N LEU A 41 -21.27 12.53 6.36
CA LEU A 41 -20.93 11.16 5.97
C LEU A 41 -21.84 10.12 6.63
N ALA A 42 -22.25 10.32 7.88
CA ALA A 42 -23.19 9.43 8.57
C ALA A 42 -24.58 9.45 7.90
N GLU A 43 -25.08 10.64 7.57
CA GLU A 43 -26.35 10.84 6.87
C GLU A 43 -26.31 10.21 5.46
N ASP A 44 -25.26 10.47 4.68
CA ASP A 44 -25.10 9.94 3.32
C ASP A 44 -24.96 8.41 3.29
N LEU A 45 -24.26 7.82 4.26
CA LEU A 45 -24.01 6.37 4.30
C LEU A 45 -25.10 5.58 5.04
N GLY A 46 -26.11 6.27 5.58
CA GLY A 46 -27.21 5.67 6.34
C GLY A 46 -26.77 4.96 7.62
N VAL A 47 -25.77 5.51 8.34
CA VAL A 47 -25.20 4.93 9.56
C VAL A 47 -25.11 5.94 10.70
N SER A 48 -24.80 5.49 11.92
CA SER A 48 -24.51 6.41 13.02
C SER A 48 -23.11 7.05 12.89
N ARG A 49 -22.82 8.09 13.68
CA ARG A 49 -21.51 8.79 13.63
C ARG A 49 -20.34 7.95 14.15
N VAL A 50 -20.59 6.96 15.00
CA VAL A 50 -19.54 6.14 15.62
C VAL A 50 -18.73 5.34 14.58
N PRO A 51 -19.34 4.52 13.68
CA PRO A 51 -18.58 3.80 12.66
C PRO A 51 -17.87 4.74 11.66
N VAL A 52 -18.41 5.93 11.41
CA VAL A 52 -17.78 6.96 10.56
C VAL A 52 -16.50 7.50 11.21
N ARG A 53 -16.57 7.89 12.49
CA ARG A 53 -15.40 8.36 13.24
C ARG A 53 -14.28 7.32 13.29
N GLU A 54 -14.64 6.06 13.56
CA GLU A 54 -13.67 4.97 13.61
C GLU A 54 -13.07 4.66 12.23
N ALA A 55 -13.86 4.76 11.15
CA ALA A 55 -13.37 4.66 9.79
C ALA A 55 -12.41 5.80 9.43
N ILE A 56 -12.73 7.04 9.82
CA ILE A 56 -11.85 8.20 9.65
C ILE A 56 -10.53 8.00 10.38
N ARG A 57 -10.55 7.54 11.64
CA ARG A 57 -9.31 7.23 12.40
C ARG A 57 -8.48 6.13 11.73
N SER A 58 -9.12 5.10 11.19
CA SER A 58 -8.42 4.05 10.42
C SER A 58 -7.76 4.64 9.18
N LEU A 59 -8.46 5.48 8.42
CA LEU A 59 -7.93 6.10 7.20
C LEU A 59 -6.86 7.16 7.49
N GLU A 60 -6.92 7.84 8.63
CA GLU A 60 -5.86 8.70 9.15
C GLU A 60 -4.61 7.88 9.48
N ALA A 61 -4.76 6.77 10.21
CA ALA A 61 -3.64 5.87 10.53
C ALA A 61 -3.02 5.25 9.27
N GLU A 62 -3.84 4.98 8.25
CA GLU A 62 -3.40 4.54 6.93
C GLU A 62 -2.78 5.68 6.09
N GLY A 63 -2.94 6.94 6.50
CA GLY A 63 -2.35 8.12 5.86
C GLY A 63 -3.16 8.74 4.71
N PHE A 64 -4.35 8.24 4.42
CA PHE A 64 -5.27 8.83 3.42
C PHE A 64 -5.83 10.18 3.88
N LEU A 65 -5.93 10.38 5.19
CA LEU A 65 -6.44 11.59 5.80
C LEU A 65 -5.37 12.26 6.67
N VAL A 66 -5.54 13.56 6.90
CA VAL A 66 -4.72 14.32 7.86
C VAL A 66 -5.62 15.19 8.73
N VAL A 67 -5.36 15.16 10.04
CA VAL A 67 -6.00 16.04 11.02
C VAL A 67 -5.27 17.38 11.01
N GLN A 68 -5.91 18.42 10.49
CA GLN A 68 -5.37 19.78 10.56
C GLN A 68 -5.80 20.51 11.84
N SER A 69 -6.91 20.11 12.44
CA SER A 69 -7.36 20.56 13.76
C SER A 69 -8.37 19.57 14.35
N PRO A 70 -8.72 19.64 15.65
CA PRO A 70 -9.65 18.70 16.29
C PRO A 70 -11.03 18.58 15.63
N ARG A 71 -11.42 19.52 14.76
CA ARG A 71 -12.69 19.52 14.01
C ARG A 71 -12.50 19.53 12.49
N ARG A 72 -11.26 19.37 12.01
CA ARG A 72 -10.93 19.46 10.58
C ARG A 72 -10.02 18.30 10.20
N VAL A 73 -10.65 17.25 9.67
CA VAL A 73 -9.98 16.16 8.97
C VAL A 73 -10.17 16.38 7.48
N VAL A 74 -9.11 16.26 6.70
CA VAL A 74 -9.16 16.40 5.24
C VAL A 74 -8.51 15.21 4.55
N VAL A 75 -8.90 14.97 3.30
CA VAL A 75 -8.15 14.08 2.41
C VAL A 75 -6.75 14.66 2.23
N ARG A 76 -5.73 13.84 2.42
CA ARG A 76 -4.34 14.27 2.27
C ARG A 76 -4.07 14.73 0.84
N GLN A 77 -3.45 15.90 0.70
CA GLN A 77 -2.79 16.31 -0.53
C GLN A 77 -1.39 15.70 -0.50
N LEU A 78 -1.09 14.81 -1.46
CA LEU A 78 0.27 14.34 -1.66
C LEU A 78 1.00 15.36 -2.51
N ALA A 79 1.93 16.07 -1.91
CA ALA A 79 2.93 16.80 -2.66
C ALA A 79 3.94 15.79 -3.27
N ARG A 80 4.65 16.21 -4.32
CA ARG A 80 5.74 15.43 -4.91
C ARG A 80 6.74 14.97 -3.84
N VAL A 81 7.10 15.86 -2.93
CA VAL A 81 8.03 15.57 -1.82
C VAL A 81 7.53 14.44 -0.90
N ASP A 82 6.22 14.37 -0.61
CA ASP A 82 5.65 13.30 0.22
C ASP A 82 5.84 11.92 -0.44
N VAL A 83 5.69 11.86 -1.76
CA VAL A 83 5.88 10.64 -2.54
C VAL A 83 7.36 10.28 -2.57
N GLU A 84 8.23 11.25 -2.81
CA GLU A 84 9.68 11.06 -2.84
C GLU A 84 10.20 10.51 -1.50
N GLU A 85 9.88 11.15 -0.38
CA GLU A 85 10.27 10.71 0.97
C GLU A 85 9.72 9.32 1.32
N LEU A 86 8.49 9.01 0.91
CA LEU A 86 7.91 7.69 1.12
C LEU A 86 8.69 6.60 0.36
N PHE A 87 9.08 6.88 -0.88
CA PHE A 87 9.88 5.95 -1.68
C PHE A 87 11.31 5.80 -1.14
N ASP A 88 11.90 6.85 -0.58
CA ASP A 88 13.22 6.78 0.06
C ASP A 88 13.20 5.83 1.27
N VAL A 89 12.18 5.94 2.13
CA VAL A 89 11.97 5.03 3.26
C VAL A 89 11.67 3.61 2.78
N ARG A 90 10.82 3.47 1.76
CA ARG A 90 10.47 2.17 1.17
C ARG A 90 11.71 1.46 0.61
N GLU A 91 12.59 2.17 -0.10
CA GLU A 91 13.80 1.59 -0.69
C GLU A 91 14.67 0.95 0.40
N ALA A 92 14.90 1.67 1.50
CA ALA A 92 15.69 1.17 2.62
C ALA A 92 15.04 -0.08 3.26
N LEU A 93 13.73 -0.04 3.50
CA LEU A 93 13.01 -1.12 4.19
C LEU A 93 12.85 -2.36 3.33
N GLU A 94 12.48 -2.23 2.05
CA GLU A 94 12.33 -3.37 1.14
C GLU A 94 13.68 -4.01 0.81
N SER A 95 14.74 -3.21 0.64
CA SER A 95 16.09 -3.75 0.47
C SER A 95 16.50 -4.59 1.68
N LEU A 96 16.28 -4.07 2.90
CA LEU A 96 16.55 -4.82 4.13
C LEU A 96 15.71 -6.09 4.20
N ALA A 97 14.42 -6.03 3.87
CA ALA A 97 13.53 -7.19 3.87
C ALA A 97 14.02 -8.26 2.88
N ALA A 98 14.35 -7.89 1.65
CA ALA A 98 14.82 -8.82 0.62
C ALA A 98 16.14 -9.51 1.00
N GLY A 99 17.10 -8.74 1.55
CA GLY A 99 18.36 -9.31 2.03
C GLY A 99 18.15 -10.32 3.17
N LEU A 100 17.35 -9.95 4.17
CA LEU A 100 17.01 -10.86 5.27
C LEU A 100 16.22 -12.08 4.78
N ALA A 101 15.34 -11.90 3.80
CA ALA A 101 14.60 -13.00 3.22
C ALA A 101 15.52 -13.99 2.50
N ALA A 102 16.51 -13.51 1.74
CA ALA A 102 17.52 -14.36 1.11
C ALA A 102 18.30 -15.19 2.13
N GLU A 103 18.68 -14.58 3.27
CA GLU A 103 19.40 -15.29 4.35
C GLU A 103 18.53 -16.35 5.07
N ARG A 104 17.20 -16.21 5.06
CA ARG A 104 16.27 -16.96 5.93
C ARG A 104 15.31 -17.88 5.19
N ALA A 105 15.17 -17.73 3.87
CA ALA A 105 14.17 -18.46 3.10
C ALA A 105 14.41 -19.97 3.12
N GLY A 106 13.43 -20.72 3.63
CA GLY A 106 13.37 -22.18 3.51
C GLY A 106 12.58 -22.63 2.27
N LYS A 107 12.66 -23.92 1.94
CA LYS A 107 11.89 -24.50 0.82
C LYS A 107 10.39 -24.20 0.88
N PRO A 108 9.69 -24.23 2.04
CA PRO A 108 8.28 -23.88 2.11
C PRO A 108 7.97 -22.42 1.74
N GLN A 109 8.83 -21.49 2.16
CA GLN A 109 8.76 -20.06 1.87
C GLN A 109 8.93 -19.81 0.37
N LEU A 110 9.97 -20.39 -0.24
CA LEU A 110 10.25 -20.26 -1.67
C LEU A 110 9.09 -20.77 -2.53
N ARG A 111 8.49 -21.93 -2.16
CA ARG A 111 7.29 -22.44 -2.82
C ARG A 111 6.06 -21.51 -2.70
N ARG A 112 5.98 -20.66 -1.68
CA ARG A 112 4.91 -19.64 -1.60
C ARG A 112 5.18 -18.49 -2.57
N LEU A 113 6.42 -17.98 -2.61
CA LEU A 113 6.83 -16.95 -3.57
C LEU A 113 6.63 -17.41 -5.02
N GLU A 114 7.05 -18.62 -5.38
CA GLU A 114 6.87 -19.21 -6.71
C GLU A 114 5.39 -19.30 -7.11
N ARG A 115 4.51 -19.68 -6.16
CA ARG A 115 3.06 -19.72 -6.41
C ARG A 115 2.48 -18.34 -6.67
N LEU A 116 2.90 -17.33 -5.90
CA LEU A 116 2.48 -15.94 -6.11
C LEU A 116 2.91 -15.44 -7.50
N LEU A 117 4.14 -15.74 -7.93
CA LEU A 117 4.63 -15.41 -9.28
C LEU A 117 3.83 -16.12 -10.37
N ALA A 118 3.49 -17.39 -10.19
CA ALA A 118 2.68 -18.15 -11.15
C ALA A 118 1.26 -17.58 -11.26
N GLU A 119 0.65 -17.18 -10.15
CA GLU A 119 -0.64 -16.49 -10.15
C GLU A 119 -0.54 -15.12 -10.83
N ALA A 120 0.53 -14.36 -10.57
CA ALA A 120 0.76 -13.04 -11.17
C ALA A 120 0.96 -13.14 -12.68
N ALA A 121 1.67 -14.16 -13.15
CA ALA A 121 1.81 -14.44 -14.58
C ALA A 121 0.46 -14.69 -15.25
N ARG A 122 -0.41 -15.48 -14.64
CA ARG A 122 -1.76 -15.74 -15.17
C ARG A 122 -2.64 -14.48 -15.16
N ALA A 123 -2.55 -13.65 -14.12
CA ALA A 123 -3.28 -12.39 -14.05
C ALA A 123 -2.81 -11.40 -15.14
N THR A 124 -1.48 -11.32 -15.35
CA THR A 124 -0.85 -10.50 -16.41
C THR A 124 -1.33 -10.93 -17.80
N GLN A 125 -1.37 -12.24 -18.08
CA GLN A 125 -1.88 -12.77 -19.36
C GLN A 125 -3.34 -12.42 -19.64
N ARG A 126 -4.16 -12.24 -18.59
CA ARG A 126 -5.57 -11.86 -18.70
C ARG A 126 -5.82 -10.35 -18.68
N GLY A 127 -4.78 -9.53 -18.49
CA GLY A 127 -4.94 -8.08 -18.30
C GLY A 127 -5.70 -7.69 -17.03
N ASP A 128 -5.70 -8.56 -16.01
CA ASP A 128 -6.46 -8.34 -14.77
C ASP A 128 -5.67 -7.47 -13.79
N GLY A 129 -5.63 -6.15 -14.05
CA GLY A 129 -4.84 -5.18 -13.28
C GLY A 129 -5.13 -5.21 -11.77
N ALA A 130 -6.40 -5.32 -11.38
CA ALA A 130 -6.80 -5.40 -9.97
C ALA A 130 -6.21 -6.64 -9.27
N ARG A 131 -6.22 -7.80 -9.96
CA ARG A 131 -5.58 -9.01 -9.44
C ARG A 131 -4.07 -8.89 -9.39
N ILE A 132 -3.44 -8.26 -10.38
CA ILE A 132 -1.99 -8.03 -10.40
C ILE A 132 -1.58 -7.16 -9.21
N ALA A 133 -2.24 -6.03 -8.96
CA ALA A 133 -1.95 -5.15 -7.82
C ALA A 133 -2.10 -5.88 -6.47
N THR A 134 -3.12 -6.75 -6.36
CA THR A 134 -3.32 -7.60 -5.17
C THR A 134 -2.17 -8.59 -4.98
N LEU A 135 -1.72 -9.25 -6.05
CA LEU A 135 -0.64 -10.23 -6.00
C LEU A 135 0.73 -9.59 -5.76
N ASN A 136 0.96 -8.40 -6.32
CA ASN A 136 2.12 -7.56 -6.02
C ASN A 136 2.22 -7.34 -4.50
N SER A 137 1.16 -6.82 -3.88
CA SER A 137 1.16 -6.58 -2.43
C SER A 137 1.46 -7.86 -1.64
N ARG A 138 0.80 -8.98 -1.98
CA ARG A 138 1.02 -10.27 -1.32
C ARG A 138 2.44 -10.80 -1.46
N LEU A 139 3.11 -10.53 -2.58
CA LEU A 139 4.50 -10.92 -2.78
C LEU A 139 5.42 -10.17 -1.81
N HIS A 140 5.28 -8.84 -1.72
CA HIS A 140 6.04 -8.03 -0.77
C HIS A 140 5.75 -8.41 0.69
N ASP A 141 4.47 -8.66 1.03
CA ASP A 141 4.07 -9.12 2.36
C ASP A 141 4.73 -10.46 2.73
N GLU A 142 4.83 -11.40 1.77
CA GLU A 142 5.51 -12.68 1.97
C GLU A 142 7.03 -12.47 2.14
N ILE A 143 7.67 -11.60 1.36
CA ILE A 143 9.10 -11.28 1.53
C ILE A 143 9.37 -10.71 2.93
N VAL A 144 8.55 -9.78 3.40
CA VAL A 144 8.63 -9.22 4.76
C VAL A 144 8.41 -10.31 5.82
N THR A 145 7.48 -11.22 5.59
CA THR A 145 7.22 -12.36 6.49
C THR A 145 8.43 -13.29 6.57
N ILE A 146 9.04 -13.61 5.43
CA ILE A 146 10.25 -14.44 5.34
C ILE A 146 11.43 -13.74 6.01
N ALA A 147 11.55 -12.42 5.84
CA ALA A 147 12.57 -11.62 6.48
C ALA A 147 12.56 -11.75 8.00
N GLY A 148 11.41 -12.08 8.63
CA GLY A 148 11.33 -12.45 10.04
C GLY A 148 11.83 -11.37 11.00
N ASN A 149 11.71 -10.09 10.61
CA ASN A 149 12.08 -8.95 11.44
C ASN A 149 10.80 -8.23 11.88
N GLY A 150 10.36 -8.49 13.12
CA GLY A 150 9.10 -7.96 13.63
C GLY A 150 9.04 -6.44 13.68
N LEU A 151 10.17 -5.76 13.92
CA LEU A 151 10.22 -4.30 13.91
C LEU A 151 10.04 -3.77 12.49
N LEU A 152 10.70 -4.38 11.50
CA LEU A 152 10.51 -4.03 10.09
C LEU A 152 9.05 -4.18 9.65
N SER A 153 8.38 -5.28 10.03
CA SER A 153 6.95 -5.46 9.76
C SER A 153 6.10 -4.36 10.42
N THR A 154 6.43 -3.98 11.66
CA THR A 154 5.71 -2.94 12.40
C THR A 154 5.87 -1.56 11.74
N VAL A 155 7.06 -1.27 11.22
CA VAL A 155 7.37 0.02 10.56
C VAL A 155 6.76 0.08 9.15
N LEU A 156 6.69 -1.03 8.42
CA LEU A 156 6.09 -1.07 7.08
C LEU A 156 4.56 -1.02 7.08
N GLN A 157 3.90 -1.59 8.09
CA GLN A 157 2.44 -1.71 8.15
C GLN A 157 1.68 -0.39 7.88
N PRO A 158 2.05 0.76 8.49
CA PRO A 158 1.40 2.05 8.24
C PRO A 158 1.66 2.63 6.85
N LEU A 159 2.62 2.08 6.09
CA LEU A 159 2.98 2.52 4.74
C LEU A 159 2.26 1.69 3.67
N GLU A 160 1.88 0.44 3.95
CA GLU A 160 1.26 -0.49 2.99
C GLU A 160 0.03 0.09 2.29
N GLY A 161 -0.86 0.76 3.03
CA GLY A 161 -2.06 1.39 2.47
C GLY A 161 -1.74 2.48 1.44
N ARG A 162 -0.78 3.35 1.78
CA ARG A 162 -0.31 4.43 0.89
C ARG A 162 0.42 3.88 -0.32
N LEU A 163 1.31 2.91 -0.11
CA LEU A 163 2.05 2.27 -1.20
C LEU A 163 1.12 1.55 -2.16
N ARG A 164 0.11 0.83 -1.65
CA ARG A 164 -0.92 0.20 -2.48
C ARG A 164 -1.71 1.22 -3.29
N TRP A 165 -2.09 2.34 -2.69
CA TRP A 165 -2.78 3.41 -3.41
C TRP A 165 -1.91 4.02 -4.53
N LEU A 166 -0.66 4.34 -4.22
CA LEU A 166 0.27 4.96 -5.16
C LEU A 166 0.63 4.03 -6.33
N THR A 167 0.84 2.75 -6.04
CA THR A 167 1.27 1.76 -7.04
C THR A 167 0.11 1.16 -7.83
N SER A 168 -1.14 1.25 -7.35
CA SER A 168 -2.31 0.78 -8.11
C SER A 168 -2.58 1.61 -9.37
N GLN A 169 -2.00 2.81 -9.46
CA GLN A 169 -2.08 3.69 -10.62
C GLN A 169 -1.06 3.34 -11.71
N ASN A 170 -0.17 2.37 -11.48
CA ASN A 170 0.86 1.99 -12.46
C ASN A 170 0.24 1.12 -13.56
N GLU A 171 0.37 1.51 -14.83
CA GLU A 171 -0.23 0.76 -15.96
C GLU A 171 0.70 -0.32 -16.57
N HIS A 172 1.98 -0.35 -16.19
CA HIS A 172 3.01 -1.20 -16.79
C HIS A 172 3.27 -2.51 -16.03
N TRP A 173 2.31 -3.44 -16.11
CA TRP A 173 2.33 -4.68 -15.32
C TRP A 173 3.25 -5.80 -15.84
N SER A 174 3.59 -5.81 -17.14
CA SER A 174 4.42 -6.88 -17.72
C SER A 174 5.87 -6.86 -17.24
N ASP A 175 6.42 -5.65 -17.10
CA ASP A 175 7.81 -5.44 -16.69
C ASP A 175 7.98 -5.76 -15.20
N LEU A 176 6.95 -5.46 -14.41
CA LEU A 176 6.86 -5.77 -12.97
C LEU A 176 7.05 -7.27 -12.68
N LEU A 177 6.43 -8.13 -13.49
CA LEU A 177 6.55 -9.58 -13.32
C LEU A 177 7.99 -10.08 -13.57
N GLY A 178 8.69 -9.47 -14.53
CA GLY A 178 10.09 -9.75 -14.81
C GLY A 178 11.00 -9.37 -13.64
N GLU A 179 10.78 -8.17 -13.07
CA GLU A 179 11.50 -7.71 -11.88
C GLU A 179 11.29 -8.64 -10.67
N HIS A 180 10.04 -8.98 -10.38
CA HIS A 180 9.72 -9.87 -9.26
C HIS A 180 10.33 -11.28 -9.40
N ARG A 181 10.40 -11.82 -10.63
CA ARG A 181 11.08 -13.10 -10.88
C ARG A 181 12.56 -13.02 -10.51
N ARG A 182 13.26 -12.00 -11.00
CA ARG A 182 14.69 -11.80 -10.67
C ARG A 182 14.91 -11.65 -9.17
N LEU A 183 14.02 -10.91 -8.48
CA LEU A 183 14.09 -10.74 -7.03
C LEU A 183 13.90 -12.07 -6.29
N VAL A 184 12.88 -12.86 -6.64
CA VAL A 184 12.64 -14.17 -6.02
C VAL A 184 13.77 -15.16 -6.33
N GLU A 185 14.36 -15.12 -7.52
CA GLU A 185 15.54 -15.91 -7.87
C GLU A 185 16.75 -15.55 -6.99
N ALA A 186 17.00 -14.26 -6.76
CA ALA A 186 18.05 -13.81 -5.86
C ALA A 186 17.80 -14.29 -4.41
N ILE A 187 16.56 -14.18 -3.92
CA ILE A 187 16.16 -14.72 -2.61
C ILE A 187 16.37 -16.24 -2.55
N ALA A 188 15.98 -16.97 -3.59
CA ALA A 188 16.13 -18.43 -3.67
C ALA A 188 17.59 -18.89 -3.69
N SER A 189 18.49 -18.07 -4.24
CA SER A 189 19.93 -18.35 -4.28
C SER A 189 20.63 -18.13 -2.93
N GLY A 190 20.01 -17.40 -2.01
CA GLY A 190 20.63 -16.97 -0.74
C GLY A 190 21.57 -15.76 -0.87
N ASP A 191 21.68 -15.16 -2.05
CA ASP A 191 22.50 -13.96 -2.27
C ASP A 191 21.80 -12.70 -1.74
N ALA A 192 22.09 -12.39 -0.47
CA ALA A 192 21.52 -11.25 0.23
C ALA A 192 21.91 -9.90 -0.39
N ALA A 193 23.12 -9.78 -0.93
CA ALA A 193 23.58 -8.55 -1.57
C ALA A 193 22.80 -8.30 -2.86
N ARG A 194 22.66 -9.34 -3.69
CA ARG A 194 21.88 -9.27 -4.93
C ARG A 194 20.40 -9.02 -4.67
N ALA A 195 19.82 -9.65 -3.66
CA ALA A 195 18.42 -9.43 -3.28
C ALA A 195 18.16 -7.98 -2.83
N ARG A 196 19.07 -7.38 -2.05
CA ARG A 196 19.00 -5.97 -1.66
C ARG A 196 19.03 -5.04 -2.87
N GLU A 197 19.97 -5.26 -3.78
CA GLU A 197 20.13 -4.43 -4.97
C GLU A 197 18.90 -4.49 -5.89
N LEU A 198 18.39 -5.70 -6.16
CA LEU A 198 17.20 -5.89 -6.99
C LEU A 198 15.93 -5.29 -6.37
N ALA A 199 15.78 -5.38 -5.04
CA ALA A 199 14.67 -4.71 -4.35
C ALA A 199 14.79 -3.19 -4.42
N ALA A 200 15.99 -2.64 -4.24
CA ALA A 200 16.23 -1.20 -4.40
C ALA A 200 15.92 -0.73 -5.82
N GLU A 201 16.39 -1.45 -6.83
CA GLU A 201 16.09 -1.17 -8.25
C GLU A 201 14.58 -1.18 -8.52
N HIS A 202 13.87 -2.21 -8.05
CA HIS A 202 12.42 -2.33 -8.17
C HIS A 202 11.69 -1.13 -7.55
N VAL A 203 12.10 -0.69 -6.35
CA VAL A 203 11.50 0.49 -5.70
C VAL A 203 11.79 1.76 -6.49
N ARG A 204 13.00 1.95 -7.02
CA ARG A 204 13.37 3.11 -7.85
C ARG A 204 12.60 3.17 -9.16
N VAL A 205 12.39 2.03 -9.83
CA VAL A 205 11.54 1.96 -11.03
C VAL A 205 10.11 2.36 -10.69
N ASN A 206 9.54 1.79 -9.62
CA ASN A 206 8.20 2.16 -9.16
C ASN A 206 8.10 3.65 -8.81
N ARG A 207 9.11 4.23 -8.16
CA ARG A 207 9.17 5.67 -7.83
C ARG A 207 9.03 6.51 -9.10
N ALA A 208 9.82 6.20 -10.13
CA ALA A 208 9.80 6.94 -11.39
C ALA A 208 8.45 6.83 -12.10
N VAL A 209 7.86 5.63 -12.15
CA VAL A 209 6.54 5.39 -12.77
C VAL A 209 5.45 6.14 -12.01
N THR A 210 5.41 6.02 -10.68
CA THR A 210 4.39 6.67 -9.84
C THR A 210 4.50 8.20 -9.90
N LEU A 211 5.72 8.77 -9.82
CA LEU A 211 5.90 10.22 -9.94
C LEU A 211 5.45 10.75 -11.31
N ARG A 212 5.74 10.01 -12.38
CA ARG A 212 5.27 10.37 -13.73
C ARG A 212 3.75 10.30 -13.85
N ALA A 213 3.13 9.27 -13.27
CA ALA A 213 1.68 9.10 -13.30
C ALA A 213 0.94 10.21 -12.53
N LEU A 214 1.49 10.64 -11.39
CA LEU A 214 0.86 11.64 -10.53
C LEU A 214 1.16 13.10 -10.94
N PHE A 215 2.36 13.38 -11.45
CA PHE A 215 2.86 14.75 -11.65
C PHE A 215 3.32 15.03 -13.09
N GLY A 216 3.19 14.08 -14.02
CA GLY A 216 3.69 14.23 -15.39
C GLY A 216 5.22 14.14 -15.50
N ALA A 217 5.74 14.27 -16.72
CA ALA A 217 7.19 14.24 -17.00
C ALA A 217 7.93 15.52 -16.54
N ASP A 218 7.21 16.64 -16.42
CA ASP A 218 7.76 17.98 -16.20
C ASP A 218 7.23 18.64 -14.92
N GLY A 219 6.97 17.87 -13.85
CA GLY A 219 6.40 18.39 -12.61
C GLY A 219 7.31 19.40 -11.92
N GLU A 220 7.27 20.65 -12.38
CA GLU A 220 7.91 21.81 -11.78
C GLU A 220 7.41 21.99 -10.34
N ASP A 221 8.38 22.41 -9.53
CA ASP A 221 8.40 22.58 -8.10
C ASP A 221 7.38 23.66 -7.66
N GLU A 222 6.09 23.34 -7.60
CA GLU A 222 5.15 24.16 -6.81
C GLU A 222 5.38 23.88 -5.33
N ARG A 223 6.46 24.47 -4.79
CA ARG A 223 6.57 24.71 -3.36
C ARG A 223 5.41 25.62 -2.96
N PRO A 224 4.64 25.30 -1.90
CA PRO A 224 3.67 26.24 -1.40
C PRO A 224 4.43 27.48 -0.89
N ALA A 225 4.19 28.61 -1.53
CA ALA A 225 4.58 29.90 -1.00
C ALA A 225 3.67 30.23 0.20
N GLY A 226 4.26 30.38 1.39
CA GLY A 226 3.60 30.94 2.57
C GLY A 226 3.76 30.11 3.84
#